data_AF-A0A923DJV7-F1
#
_entry.id   AF-A0A923DJV7-F1
#
_cell.length_a   1.000
_cell.length_b   1.000
_cell.length_c   1.000
_cell.angle_alpha   90.00
_cell.angle_beta   90.00
_cell.angle_gamma   90.00
#
_symmetry.space_group_name_H-M   'P 1'
#
loop_
_entity.id
_entity.type
_entity.pdbx_description
1 polymer ?
#
loop_
_entity_poly.entity_id
_entity_poly.type
_entity_poly.pdbx_seq_one_letter_code
_entity_poly.pdbx_strand_id
1 'polypeptide(L)'
;MMNIRLLGIVLFTVAGLSIGIIKPFAPDLNPLGHAVLMSVFVAVGIWIFGTKWVPLSIGSMVMLLLLTLSGVKNSIAFNGYTTRAIWILIPALFFGFALNSTGLGKRLAYWVIGLFKPSYFSLTLSWVIIGLILSALTPSIMVRIAIVIPIAVASV
;
A
#
# COMPACT_ATOMS: atom_id res chain seq x y z
N MET A 1 -22.46 -7.26 -20.98
CA MET A 1 -22.47 -6.30 -19.85
C MET A 1 -21.03 -6.04 -19.46
N MET A 2 -20.58 -4.78 -19.47
CA MET A 2 -19.18 -4.45 -19.19
C MET A 2 -18.87 -4.65 -17.71
N ASN A 3 -17.73 -5.28 -17.40
CA ASN A 3 -17.30 -5.54 -16.03
C ASN A 3 -17.11 -4.22 -15.27
N ILE A 4 -17.74 -4.07 -14.10
CA ILE A 4 -17.69 -2.85 -13.26
C ILE A 4 -16.26 -2.37 -12.98
N ARG A 5 -15.30 -3.30 -12.92
CA ARG A 5 -13.89 -2.97 -12.71
C ARG A 5 -13.24 -2.39 -13.97
N LEU A 6 -13.54 -2.94 -15.14
CA LEU A 6 -13.06 -2.37 -16.41
C LEU A 6 -13.66 -0.98 -16.63
N LEU A 7 -14.95 -0.81 -16.31
CA LEU A 7 -15.62 0.49 -16.27
C LEU A 7 -14.88 1.47 -15.36
N GLY A 8 -14.49 1.05 -14.14
CA GLY A 8 -13.72 1.87 -13.21
C GLY A 8 -12.36 2.31 -13.77
N ILE A 9 -11.59 1.39 -14.38
CA ILE A 9 -10.30 1.73 -15.01
C ILE A 9 -10.51 2.74 -16.15
N VAL A 10 -11.50 2.49 -17.01
CA VAL A 10 -11.81 3.38 -18.14
C VAL A 10 -12.23 4.75 -17.63
N LEU A 11 -13.10 4.83 -16.62
CA LEU A 11 -13.56 6.09 -16.04
C LEU A 11 -12.40 6.91 -15.47
N PHE A 12 -11.51 6.29 -14.68
CA PHE A 12 -10.34 6.96 -14.13
C PHE A 12 -9.34 7.38 -15.22
N THR A 13 -9.20 6.56 -16.27
CA THR A 13 -8.33 6.87 -17.41
C THR A 13 -8.88 8.07 -18.20
N VAL A 14 -10.17 8.09 -18.49
CA VAL A 14 -10.83 9.20 -19.18
C VAL A 14 -10.76 10.48 -18.33
N ALA A 15 -10.99 10.38 -17.02
CA ALA A 15 -10.83 11.49 -16.10
C ALA A 15 -9.38 12.03 -16.10
N GLY A 16 -8.38 11.14 -15.99
CA GLY A 16 -6.96 11.52 -16.07
C GLY A 16 -6.61 12.20 -17.40
N LEU A 17 -7.02 11.62 -18.53
CA LEU A 17 -6.80 12.19 -19.86
C LEU A 17 -7.46 13.57 -19.99
N SER A 18 -8.67 13.73 -19.47
CA SER A 18 -9.37 15.02 -19.49
C SER A 18 -8.59 16.08 -18.70
N ILE A 19 -8.00 15.75 -17.55
CA ILE A 19 -7.15 16.66 -16.78
C ILE A 19 -5.89 17.05 -17.57
N GLY A 20 -5.23 16.07 -18.21
CA GLY A 20 -4.02 16.30 -19.00
C GLY A 20 -4.25 17.17 -20.24
N ILE A 21 -5.39 16.98 -20.92
CA ILE A 21 -5.72 17.67 -22.19
C ILE A 21 -6.36 19.03 -21.93
N ILE A 22 -7.42 19.10 -21.11
CA ILE A 22 -8.22 20.31 -20.88
C ILE A 22 -7.45 21.30 -19.99
N LYS A 23 -6.55 20.80 -19.14
CA LYS A 23 -5.74 21.60 -18.20
C LYS A 23 -6.61 22.54 -17.32
N PRO A 24 -7.58 21.98 -16.57
CA PRO A 24 -8.59 22.76 -15.86
C PRO A 24 -8.03 23.62 -14.72
N PHE A 25 -6.81 23.36 -14.24
CA PHE A 25 -6.18 24.08 -13.14
C PHE A 25 -5.13 25.10 -13.63
N ALA A 26 -5.18 25.50 -14.90
CA ALA A 26 -4.35 26.59 -15.42
C ALA A 26 -4.89 27.96 -14.95
N PRO A 27 -4.02 28.96 -14.66
CA PRO A 27 -2.56 28.92 -14.81
C PRO A 27 -1.81 28.39 -13.57
N ASP A 28 -2.50 28.18 -12.44
CA ASP A 28 -1.87 27.84 -11.15
C ASP A 28 -1.05 26.54 -11.20
N LEU A 29 -1.48 25.58 -12.02
CA LEU A 29 -0.76 24.36 -12.30
C LEU A 29 -0.15 24.39 -13.71
N ASN A 30 1.17 24.21 -13.79
CA ASN A 30 1.86 24.19 -15.07
C ASN A 30 1.45 22.97 -15.93
N PRO A 31 1.76 22.95 -17.24
CA PRO A 31 1.39 21.84 -18.13
C PRO A 31 1.96 20.47 -17.69
N LEU A 32 3.16 20.46 -17.10
CA LEU A 32 3.75 19.22 -16.58
C LEU A 32 2.98 18.68 -15.37
N GLY A 33 2.51 19.55 -14.47
CA GLY A 33 1.73 19.18 -13.31
C GLY A 33 0.39 18.54 -13.69
N HIS A 34 -0.26 19.04 -14.74
CA HIS A 34 -1.45 18.40 -15.30
C HIS A 34 -1.16 16.99 -15.85
N ALA A 35 -0.02 16.81 -16.52
CA ALA A 35 0.40 15.50 -17.02
C ALA A 35 0.78 14.53 -15.89
N VAL A 36 1.36 15.03 -14.80
CA VAL A 36 1.58 14.26 -13.57
C VAL A 36 0.24 13.82 -12.98
N LEU A 37 -0.74 14.72 -12.82
CA LEU A 37 -2.08 14.36 -12.33
C LEU A 37 -2.77 13.33 -13.22
N MET A 38 -2.69 13.47 -14.54
CA MET A 38 -3.16 12.46 -15.49
C MET A 38 -2.55 11.09 -15.19
N SER A 39 -1.22 11.01 -15.06
CA SER A 39 -0.52 9.75 -14.79
C SER A 39 -0.96 9.10 -13.48
N VAL A 40 -1.18 9.91 -12.43
CA VAL A 40 -1.65 9.45 -11.11
C VAL A 40 -3.07 8.93 -11.20
N PHE A 41 -3.99 9.64 -11.87
CA PHE A 41 -5.38 9.20 -12.04
C PHE A 41 -5.47 7.86 -12.75
N VAL A 42 -4.71 7.68 -13.84
CA VAL A 42 -4.64 6.39 -14.56
C VAL A 42 -4.12 5.28 -13.65
N ALA A 43 -3.03 5.53 -12.93
CA ALA A 43 -2.43 4.55 -12.02
C ALA A 43 -3.37 4.14 -10.88
N VAL A 44 -4.07 5.11 -10.28
CA VAL A 44 -5.07 4.88 -9.21
C VAL A 44 -6.24 4.04 -9.74
N GLY A 45 -6.72 4.30 -10.95
CA GLY A 45 -7.73 3.45 -11.59
C GLY A 45 -7.29 1.99 -11.68
N ILE A 46 -6.03 1.74 -12.09
CA ILE A 46 -5.47 0.40 -12.15
C ILE A 46 -5.32 -0.21 -10.74
N TRP A 47 -4.85 0.55 -9.74
CA TRP A 47 -4.69 0.04 -8.37
C TRP A 47 -6.00 -0.31 -7.69
N ILE A 48 -7.07 0.47 -7.89
CA ILE A 48 -8.37 0.20 -7.26
C ILE A 48 -9.06 -0.98 -7.95
N PHE A 49 -9.12 -0.97 -9.28
CA PHE A 49 -9.98 -1.88 -10.02
C PHE A 49 -9.25 -3.08 -10.66
N GLY A 50 -7.93 -3.01 -10.83
CA GLY A 50 -7.09 -4.04 -11.47
C GLY A 50 -6.61 -5.17 -10.55
N THR A 51 -6.72 -5.03 -9.23
CA THR A 51 -6.13 -5.90 -8.19
C THR A 51 -6.36 -7.42 -8.35
N LYS A 52 -7.43 -7.86 -9.01
CA LYS A 52 -7.74 -9.30 -9.15
C LYS A 52 -6.96 -9.99 -10.27
N TRP A 53 -6.47 -9.26 -11.26
CA TRP A 53 -5.85 -9.82 -12.48
C TRP A 53 -4.57 -9.10 -12.90
N VAL A 54 -4.26 -7.97 -12.28
CA VAL A 54 -3.08 -7.16 -12.59
C VAL A 54 -2.28 -6.98 -11.29
N PRO A 55 -0.99 -7.38 -11.24
CA PRO A 55 -0.10 -7.00 -10.16
C PRO A 55 -0.09 -5.49 -9.90
N LEU A 56 -0.06 -5.08 -8.63
CA LEU A 56 -0.03 -3.66 -8.24
C LEU A 56 1.14 -2.88 -8.87
N SER A 57 2.24 -3.56 -9.18
CA SER A 57 3.39 -3.00 -9.87
C SER A 57 3.07 -2.44 -11.25
N ILE A 58 2.08 -3.00 -11.97
CA ILE A 58 1.72 -2.53 -13.31
C ILE A 58 1.12 -1.13 -13.26
N GLY A 59 0.32 -0.79 -12.24
CA GLY A 59 -0.15 0.58 -12.04
C GLY A 59 1.01 1.57 -11.89
N SER A 60 2.04 1.18 -11.13
CA SER A 60 3.27 1.97 -10.99
C SER A 60 4.07 2.07 -12.30
N MET A 61 4.16 0.99 -13.07
CA MET A 61 4.86 0.98 -14.37
C MET A 61 4.15 1.86 -15.40
N VAL A 62 2.81 1.82 -15.46
CA VAL A 62 2.02 2.71 -16.33
C VAL A 62 2.19 4.16 -15.90
N MET A 63 2.18 4.45 -14.59
CA MET A 63 2.47 5.79 -14.09
C MET A 63 3.83 6.30 -14.56
N LEU A 64 4.89 5.49 -14.39
CA LEU A 64 6.25 5.84 -14.81
C LEU A 64 6.34 6.06 -16.32
N LEU A 65 5.69 5.21 -17.12
CA LEU A 65 5.59 5.36 -18.57
C LEU A 65 4.94 6.70 -18.95
N LEU A 66 3.81 7.04 -18.33
CA LEU A 66 3.12 8.29 -18.62
C LEU A 66 3.92 9.52 -18.18
N LEU A 67 4.61 9.45 -17.04
CA LEU A 67 5.49 10.52 -16.57
C LEU A 67 6.64 10.78 -17.55
N THR A 68 7.32 9.74 -18.02
CA THR A 68 8.44 9.89 -18.97
C THR A 68 7.97 10.36 -20.34
N LEU A 69 6.85 9.82 -20.84
CA LEU A 69 6.23 10.29 -22.10
C LEU A 69 5.78 11.75 -22.02
N SER A 70 5.41 12.23 -20.84
CA SER A 70 5.00 13.62 -20.61
C SER A 70 6.17 14.60 -20.46
N GLY A 71 7.42 14.13 -20.57
CA GLY A 71 8.63 14.96 -20.49
C GLY A 71 9.12 15.23 -19.06
N VAL A 72 8.62 14.50 -18.05
CA VAL A 72 9.18 14.57 -16.69
C VAL A 72 10.59 13.98 -16.72
N LYS A 73 11.57 14.71 -16.15
CA LYS A 73 12.96 14.23 -16.07
C LYS A 73 13.02 12.86 -15.40
N ASN A 74 13.76 11.92 -16.00
CA ASN A 74 13.91 10.56 -15.47
C ASN A 74 14.42 10.55 -14.02
N SER A 75 15.33 11.46 -13.65
CA SER A 75 15.83 11.59 -12.28
C SER A 75 14.74 11.93 -11.25
N ILE A 76 13.66 12.58 -11.69
CA ILE A 76 12.49 12.92 -10.87
C ILE A 76 11.48 11.76 -10.90
N ALA A 77 11.12 11.27 -12.10
CA ALA A 77 10.14 10.20 -12.26
C ALA A 77 10.54 8.91 -11.52
N PHE A 78 11.83 8.56 -11.55
CA PHE A 78 12.38 7.37 -10.89
C PHE A 78 12.96 7.66 -9.50
N ASN A 79 12.83 8.88 -8.97
CA ASN A 79 13.48 9.27 -7.71
C ASN A 79 13.11 8.33 -6.56
N GLY A 80 11.83 7.92 -6.50
CA GLY A 80 11.33 6.95 -5.51
C GLY A 80 12.15 5.66 -5.46
N TYR A 81 12.68 5.21 -6.60
CA TYR A 81 13.49 3.99 -6.73
C TYR A 81 14.96 4.15 -6.35
N THR A 82 15.45 5.39 -6.32
CA THR A 82 16.84 5.71 -6.00
C THR A 82 17.05 6.19 -4.56
N THR A 83 15.96 6.36 -3.80
CA THR A 83 16.05 6.83 -2.41
C THR A 83 16.59 5.77 -1.47
N ARG A 84 17.23 6.21 -0.38
CA ARG A 84 17.68 5.33 0.72
C ARG A 84 16.52 4.57 1.39
N ALA A 85 15.28 5.07 1.29
CA ALA A 85 14.11 4.47 1.91
C ALA A 85 13.87 3.03 1.44
N ILE A 86 14.08 2.74 0.15
CA ILE A 86 13.94 1.38 -0.39
C ILE A 86 14.95 0.42 0.25
N TRP A 87 16.19 0.87 0.41
CA TRP A 87 17.24 0.08 1.02
C TRP A 87 17.01 -0.19 2.51
N ILE A 88 16.20 0.64 3.19
CA ILE A 88 15.76 0.40 4.58
C ILE A 88 14.56 -0.56 4.63
N LEU A 89 13.67 -0.51 3.63
CA LEU A 89 12.51 -1.39 3.57
C LEU A 89 12.91 -2.86 3.43
N ILE A 90 13.93 -3.17 2.62
CA ILE A 90 14.41 -4.55 2.40
C ILE A 90 14.78 -5.26 3.73
N PRO A 91 15.74 -4.79 4.54
CA PRO A 91 16.09 -5.44 5.81
C PRO A 91 14.92 -5.44 6.79
N ALA A 92 14.07 -4.42 6.79
CA ALA A 92 12.90 -4.38 7.66
C ALA A 92 11.86 -5.47 7.32
N LEU A 93 11.75 -5.88 6.05
CA LEU A 93 10.98 -7.06 5.63
C LEU A 93 11.63 -8.36 6.13
N PHE A 94 12.95 -8.48 6.07
CA PHE A 94 13.69 -9.64 6.63
C PHE A 94 13.51 -9.76 8.15
N PHE A 95 13.51 -8.65 8.88
CA PHE A 95 13.17 -8.66 10.32
C PHE A 95 11.75 -9.18 10.57
N GLY A 96 10.79 -8.79 9.74
CA GLY A 96 9.43 -9.37 9.79
C GLY A 96 9.42 -10.89 9.55
N PHE A 97 10.20 -11.37 8.59
CA PHE A 97 10.36 -12.81 8.35
C PHE A 97 11.00 -13.54 9.54
N ALA A 98 12.03 -12.97 10.15
CA ALA A 98 12.68 -13.53 11.35
C ALA A 98 11.71 -13.57 12.54
N LEU A 99 10.93 -12.51 12.75
CA LEU A 99 9.91 -12.44 13.80
C LEU A 99 8.85 -13.55 13.67
N ASN A 100 8.44 -13.84 12.43
CA ASN A 100 7.48 -14.90 12.13
C ASN A 100 8.12 -16.30 12.28
N SER A 101 9.33 -16.50 11.73
CA SER A 101 10.02 -17.80 11.71
C SER A 101 10.49 -18.26 13.09
N THR A 102 10.93 -17.33 13.94
CA THR A 102 11.36 -17.63 15.32
C THR A 102 10.19 -17.81 16.29
N GLY A 103 8.97 -17.46 15.88
CA GLY A 103 7.80 -17.46 16.75
C GLY A 103 7.78 -16.36 17.83
N LEU A 104 8.73 -15.42 17.82
CA LEU A 104 8.80 -14.32 18.77
C LEU A 104 7.49 -13.49 18.75
N GLY A 105 6.92 -13.23 17.58
CA GLY A 105 5.65 -12.52 17.46
C GLY A 105 4.49 -13.24 18.17
N LYS A 106 4.43 -14.57 18.07
CA LYS A 106 3.43 -15.39 18.78
C LYS A 106 3.64 -15.34 20.29
N ARG A 107 4.89 -15.46 20.76
CA ARG A 107 5.25 -15.38 22.18
C ARG A 107 4.82 -14.04 22.79
N LEU A 108 5.07 -12.94 22.10
CA LEU A 108 4.65 -11.60 22.53
C LEU A 108 3.12 -11.48 22.55
N ALA A 109 2.43 -12.00 21.54
CA ALA A 109 0.97 -11.99 21.50
C ALA A 109 0.34 -12.76 22.68
N TYR A 110 0.81 -13.98 22.95
CA TYR A 110 0.35 -14.75 24.11
C TYR A 110 0.72 -14.11 25.44
N TRP A 111 1.90 -13.49 25.53
CA TRP A 111 2.28 -12.74 26.72
C TRP A 111 1.28 -11.63 27.03
N VAL A 112 0.89 -10.82 26.03
CA VAL A 112 -0.10 -9.75 26.20
C VAL A 112 -1.48 -10.29 26.57
N ILE A 113 -1.96 -11.34 25.89
CA ILE A 113 -3.26 -11.95 26.20
C ILE A 113 -3.29 -12.47 27.65
N GLY A 114 -2.18 -13.03 28.12
CA GLY A 114 -2.03 -13.52 29.49
C GLY A 114 -2.00 -12.45 30.58
N LEU A 115 -1.89 -11.15 30.24
CA LEU A 115 -1.85 -10.06 31.23
C LEU A 115 -3.24 -9.73 31.80
N PHE A 116 -4.32 -10.12 31.12
CA PHE A 116 -5.67 -9.71 31.48
C PHE A 116 -6.58 -10.91 31.76
N LYS A 117 -7.60 -10.70 32.61
CA LYS A 117 -8.67 -11.69 32.76
C LYS A 117 -9.51 -11.77 31.48
N PRO A 118 -10.01 -12.96 31.08
CA PRO A 118 -10.81 -13.10 29.86
C PRO A 118 -12.12 -12.29 29.93
N SER A 119 -12.27 -11.33 29.03
CA SER A 119 -13.50 -10.57 28.78
C SER A 119 -13.45 -10.00 27.37
N TYR A 120 -14.61 -9.64 26.80
CA TYR A 120 -14.64 -9.04 25.46
C TYR A 120 -13.80 -7.76 25.36
N PHE A 121 -13.88 -6.91 26.38
CA PHE A 121 -13.13 -5.66 26.44
C PHE A 121 -11.62 -5.90 26.56
N SER A 122 -11.20 -6.79 27.47
CA SER A 122 -9.78 -7.10 27.65
C SER A 122 -9.17 -7.78 26.42
N LEU A 123 -9.92 -8.64 25.72
CA LEU A 123 -9.47 -9.25 24.48
C LEU A 123 -9.28 -8.20 23.38
N THR A 124 -10.24 -7.29 23.22
CA THR A 124 -10.14 -6.17 22.26
C THR A 124 -8.94 -5.28 22.56
N LEU A 125 -8.75 -4.90 23.83
CA LEU A 125 -7.60 -4.10 24.25
C LEU A 125 -6.27 -4.83 24.02
N SER A 126 -6.23 -6.14 24.26
CA SER A 126 -5.08 -6.99 23.98
C SER A 126 -4.71 -6.95 22.49
N TRP A 127 -5.70 -7.04 21.58
CA TRP A 127 -5.45 -6.95 20.15
C TRP A 127 -4.87 -5.60 19.72
N VAL A 128 -5.34 -4.50 20.31
CA VAL A 128 -4.76 -3.17 20.08
C VAL A 128 -3.30 -3.13 20.53
N ILE A 129 -3.00 -3.60 21.73
CA ILE A 129 -1.63 -3.61 22.29
C ILE A 129 -0.71 -4.49 21.44
N ILE A 130 -1.16 -5.69 21.04
CA ILE A 130 -0.42 -6.59 20.16
C ILE A 130 -0.13 -5.92 18.82
N GLY A 131 -1.12 -5.25 18.23
CA GLY A 131 -0.97 -4.49 17.00
C GLY A 131 0.10 -3.40 17.10
N LEU A 132 0.11 -2.65 18.20
CA LEU A 132 1.10 -1.60 18.47
C LEU A 132 2.52 -2.18 18.64
N ILE A 133 2.68 -3.22 19.45
CA ILE A 133 3.97 -3.90 19.67
C ILE A 133 4.50 -4.46 18.34
N LEU A 134 3.69 -5.21 17.61
CA LEU A 134 4.11 -5.77 16.33
C LEU A 134 4.35 -4.70 15.27
N SER A 135 3.65 -3.56 15.31
CA SER A 135 3.91 -2.44 14.39
C SER A 135 5.27 -1.78 14.62
N ALA A 136 5.76 -1.76 15.86
CA ALA A 136 7.11 -1.29 16.17
C ALA A 136 8.19 -2.29 15.71
N LEU A 137 7.89 -3.60 15.72
CA LEU A 137 8.85 -4.66 15.39
C LEU A 137 8.92 -4.99 13.90
N THR A 138 7.84 -4.83 13.15
CA THR A 138 7.83 -5.08 11.71
C THR A 138 7.00 -4.03 10.97
N PRO A 139 7.53 -3.45 9.88
CA PRO A 139 6.76 -2.51 9.06
C PRO A 139 5.72 -3.21 8.17
N SER A 140 5.79 -4.54 8.03
CA SER A 140 4.93 -5.30 7.12
C SER A 140 3.61 -5.66 7.78
N ILE A 141 2.51 -5.11 7.27
CA ILE A 141 1.16 -5.49 7.69
C ILE A 141 0.88 -6.98 7.43
N MET A 142 1.40 -7.55 6.33
CA MET A 142 1.21 -8.96 5.99
C MET A 142 1.81 -9.90 7.04
N VAL A 143 2.99 -9.55 7.56
CA VAL A 143 3.64 -10.32 8.65
C VAL A 143 2.80 -10.23 9.93
N ARG A 144 2.30 -9.04 10.28
CA ARG A 144 1.44 -8.87 11.47
C ARG A 144 0.16 -9.68 11.36
N ILE A 145 -0.50 -9.66 10.21
CA ILE A 145 -1.71 -10.46 9.93
C ILE A 145 -1.41 -11.96 10.05
N ALA A 146 -0.31 -12.44 9.48
CA ALA A 146 0.09 -13.85 9.54
C ALA A 146 0.33 -14.35 10.98
N ILE A 147 0.77 -13.47 11.88
CA ILE A 147 0.97 -13.79 13.30
C ILE A 147 -0.36 -13.72 14.06
N VAL A 148 -1.14 -12.65 13.85
CA VAL A 148 -2.32 -12.32 14.66
C VAL A 148 -3.54 -13.18 14.31
N ILE A 149 -3.84 -13.38 13.02
CA ILE A 149 -5.08 -14.05 12.60
C ILE A 149 -5.23 -15.47 13.17
N PRO A 150 -4.21 -16.35 13.13
CA PRO A 150 -4.35 -17.69 13.70
C PRO A 150 -4.67 -17.67 15.21
N ILE A 151 -4.13 -16.69 15.94
CA ILE A 151 -4.37 -16.54 17.38
C ILE A 151 -5.79 -15.97 17.61
N ALA A 152 -6.22 -15.01 16.79
CA ALA A 152 -7.55 -14.43 16.85
C ALA A 152 -8.65 -15.47 16.57
N VAL A 153 -8.48 -16.30 15.55
CA VAL A 153 -9.43 -17.38 15.25
C VAL A 153 -9.48 -18.43 16.36
N ALA A 154 -8.37 -18.69 17.04
CA ALA A 154 -8.34 -19.65 18.16
C ALA A 154 -8.94 -19.10 19.46
N SER A 155 -9.22 -17.81 19.55
CA SER A 155 -9.72 -17.14 20.77
C SER A 155 -11.19 -16.69 20.69
N VAL A 156 -11.86 -16.96 19.56
CA VAL A 156 -13.31 -16.83 19.36
C VAL A 156 -13.93 -18.22 19.38
#